data_AF-A0A6S6ZDK2-F1
#
_entry.id   AF-A0A6S6ZDK2-F1
#
_cell.length_a   1.000
_cell.length_b   1.000
_cell.length_c   1.000
_cell.angle_alpha   90.00
_cell.angle_beta   90.00
_cell.angle_gamma   90.00
#
_symmetry.space_group_name_H-M   'P 1'
#
loop_
_entity.id
_entity.type
_entity.pdbx_description
1 polymer ?
#
loop_
_entity_poly.entity_id
_entity_poly.type
_entity_poly.pdbx_seq_one_letter_code
_entity_poly.pdbx_strand_id
1 'polypeptide(L)'
;MSDFLNAWPDWAKWVGLGLLLSLAQAAFMVWRERQRRSAARKDAQLQVALRDSGLASTAHVAAARDTGRRIGETLYFIVDLDLEVAATHATPALARTLSVQLSPMRLADFSAGKTIRVRVDPSTHDIAVDQATR
;
A
#
# COMPACT_ATOMS: atom_id res chain seq x y z
N MET A 1 34.07 21.74 20.82
CA MET A 1 33.66 21.64 19.39
C MET A 1 32.89 22.89 18.96
N SER A 2 33.40 24.08 19.30
CA SER A 2 32.74 25.37 19.11
C SER A 2 33.64 26.39 18.40
N ASP A 3 34.97 26.19 18.42
CA ASP A 3 35.92 27.09 17.77
C ASP A 3 35.96 26.98 16.23
N PHE A 4 35.52 25.85 15.67
CA PHE A 4 35.52 25.64 14.22
C PHE A 4 34.52 26.51 13.47
N LEU A 5 33.37 26.82 14.09
CA LEU A 5 32.32 27.65 13.49
C LEU A 5 32.64 29.14 13.62
N ASN A 6 33.41 29.55 14.63
CA ASN A 6 33.79 30.96 14.84
C ASN A 6 34.92 31.43 13.92
N ALA A 7 35.72 30.52 13.37
CA ALA A 7 36.79 30.83 12.43
C ALA A 7 36.29 31.18 11.02
N TRP A 8 35.01 30.94 10.71
CA TRP A 8 34.46 31.16 9.37
C TRP A 8 33.85 32.55 9.22
N PRO A 9 34.08 33.22 8.08
CA PRO A 9 33.37 34.43 7.72
C PRO A 9 31.86 34.22 7.77
N ASP A 10 31.11 35.23 8.20
CA ASP A 10 29.66 35.10 8.37
C ASP A 10 28.93 34.66 7.09
N TRP A 11 29.40 35.10 5.92
CA TRP A 11 28.85 34.64 4.63
C TRP A 11 29.01 33.12 4.43
N ALA A 12 30.10 32.51 4.90
CA ALA A 12 30.36 31.08 4.75
C ALA A 12 29.47 30.25 5.68
N LYS A 13 29.10 30.78 6.86
CA LYS A 13 28.11 30.17 7.76
C LYS A 13 26.74 30.09 7.09
N TRP A 14 26.31 31.16 6.42
CA TRP A 14 25.04 31.20 5.69
C TRP A 14 25.02 30.24 4.49
N VAL A 15 26.14 30.15 3.75
CA VAL A 15 26.29 29.16 2.67
C VAL A 15 26.19 27.73 3.20
N GLY A 16 26.91 27.43 4.30
CA GLY A 16 26.85 26.11 4.94
C GLY A 16 25.45 25.75 5.42
N LEU A 17 24.71 26.70 6.02
CA LEU A 17 23.34 26.52 6.45
C LEU A 17 22.40 26.19 5.28
N GLY A 18 22.54 26.91 4.16
CA GLY A 18 21.76 26.65 2.94
C GLY A 18 22.04 25.26 2.37
N LEU A 19 23.30 24.83 2.37
CA LEU A 19 23.71 23.50 1.91
C LEU A 19 23.14 22.39 2.81
N LEU A 20 23.15 22.59 4.13
CA LEU A 20 22.55 21.68 5.11
C LEU A 20 21.04 21.56 4.93
N LEU A 21 20.34 22.67 4.72
CA LEU A 21 18.90 22.69 4.45
C LEU A 21 18.57 21.97 3.15
N SER A 22 19.35 22.18 2.09
CA SER A 22 19.19 21.48 0.81
C SER A 22 19.38 19.96 0.96
N LEU A 23 20.42 19.53 1.68
CA LEU A 23 20.66 18.12 2.00
C LEU A 23 19.53 17.52 2.83
N ALA A 24 19.04 18.24 3.84
CA ALA A 24 17.92 17.80 4.67
C ALA A 24 16.64 17.64 3.85
N GLN A 25 16.37 18.57 2.93
CA GLN A 25 15.21 18.52 2.04
C GLN A 25 15.31 17.34 1.06
N ALA A 26 16.47 17.10 0.46
CA ALA A 26 16.71 15.96 -0.41
C ALA A 26 16.56 14.62 0.34
N ALA A 27 17.12 14.54 1.55
CA ALA A 27 16.98 13.37 2.41
C ALA A 27 15.52 13.11 2.79
N PHE A 28 14.76 14.16 3.11
CA PHE A 28 13.34 14.07 3.43
C PHE A 28 12.50 13.57 2.24
N MET A 29 12.77 14.07 1.03
CA MET A 29 12.12 13.58 -0.20
C MET A 29 12.40 12.08 -0.43
N VAL A 30 13.66 11.66 -0.29
CA VAL A 30 14.05 10.24 -0.45
C VAL A 30 13.42 9.36 0.63
N TRP A 31 13.42 9.82 1.89
CA TRP A 31 12.81 9.09 2.99
C TRP A 31 11.31 8.91 2.78
N ARG A 32 10.59 9.96 2.38
CA ARG A 32 9.16 9.91 2.09
C ARG A 32 8.84 8.92 0.97
N GLU A 33 9.66 8.87 -0.07
CA GLU A 33 9.50 7.92 -1.17
C GLU A 33 9.81 6.47 -0.73
N ARG A 34 10.86 6.26 0.07
CA ARG A 34 11.19 4.95 0.64
C ARG A 34 10.09 4.43 1.55
N GLN A 35 9.51 5.30 2.39
CA GLN A 35 8.45 4.92 3.31
C GLN A 35 7.23 4.38 2.55
N ARG A 36 6.83 5.05 1.46
CA ARG A 36 5.75 4.60 0.56
C ARG A 36 6.02 3.22 -0.04
N ARG A 37 7.23 2.99 -0.53
CA ARG A 37 7.63 1.69 -1.10
C ARG A 37 7.69 0.58 -0.06
N SER A 38 8.11 0.90 1.17
CA SER A 38 8.21 -0.07 2.27
C SER A 38 6.85 -0.57 2.73
N ALA A 39 5.85 0.32 2.82
CA ALA A 39 4.48 -0.04 3.15
C ALA A 39 3.89 -0.97 2.08
N ALA A 40 4.01 -0.59 0.81
CA ALA A 40 3.51 -1.40 -0.31
C ALA A 40 4.15 -2.80 -0.39
N ARG A 41 5.43 -2.94 -0.02
CA ARG A 41 6.10 -4.26 0.03
C ARG A 41 5.59 -5.15 1.15
N LYS A 42 5.33 -4.58 2.33
CA LYS A 42 4.75 -5.32 3.46
C LYS A 42 3.35 -5.83 3.12
N ASP A 43 2.52 -4.96 2.54
CA ASP A 43 1.16 -5.32 2.13
C ASP A 43 1.17 -6.43 1.07
N ALA A 44 2.09 -6.36 0.10
CA ALA A 44 2.26 -7.41 -0.90
C ALA A 44 2.72 -8.75 -0.29
N GLN A 45 3.64 -8.72 0.68
CA GLN A 45 4.10 -9.92 1.39
C GLN A 45 2.98 -10.55 2.22
N LEU A 46 2.20 -9.73 2.92
CA LEU A 46 1.03 -10.18 3.66
C LEU A 46 0.02 -10.83 2.72
N GLN A 47 -0.28 -10.22 1.57
CA GLN A 47 -1.19 -10.80 0.59
C GLN A 47 -0.71 -12.16 0.05
N VAL A 48 0.60 -12.36 -0.16
CA VAL A 48 1.15 -13.65 -0.56
C VAL A 48 1.02 -14.68 0.56
N ALA A 49 1.41 -14.32 1.79
CA ALA A 49 1.28 -15.23 2.94
C ALA A 49 -0.17 -15.66 3.16
N LEU A 50 -1.12 -14.72 3.08
CA LEU A 50 -2.55 -14.97 3.22
C LEU A 50 -3.12 -15.85 2.11
N ARG A 51 -2.55 -15.81 0.90
CA ARG A 51 -2.97 -16.72 -0.18
C ARG A 51 -2.61 -18.17 0.14
N ASP A 52 -1.47 -18.39 0.79
CA ASP A 52 -0.98 -19.72 1.12
C ASP A 52 -1.61 -20.27 2.42
N SER A 53 -1.80 -19.43 3.44
CA SER A 53 -2.26 -19.86 4.77
C SER A 53 -3.70 -19.48 5.12
N GLY A 54 -4.33 -18.59 4.37
CA GLY A 54 -5.65 -18.06 4.69
C GLY A 54 -6.80 -19.03 4.38
N LEU A 55 -7.85 -18.94 5.18
CA LEU A 55 -9.08 -19.70 4.98
C LEU A 55 -9.85 -19.16 3.78
N ALA A 56 -10.33 -20.07 2.93
CA ALA A 56 -11.13 -19.71 1.76
C ALA A 56 -12.49 -19.15 2.20
N SER A 57 -12.83 -17.96 1.71
CA SER A 57 -14.12 -17.32 1.91
C SER A 57 -14.55 -16.55 0.66
N THR A 58 -15.75 -15.98 0.70
CA THR A 58 -16.31 -15.13 -0.35
C THR A 58 -16.61 -13.75 0.20
N ALA A 59 -16.29 -12.72 -0.59
CA ALA A 59 -16.59 -11.34 -0.26
C ALA A 59 -17.48 -10.71 -1.33
N HIS A 60 -18.45 -9.93 -0.90
CA HIS A 60 -19.21 -9.04 -1.75
C HIS A 60 -18.48 -7.71 -1.89
N VAL A 61 -18.34 -7.20 -3.10
CA VAL A 61 -17.74 -5.89 -3.36
C VAL A 61 -18.84 -4.83 -3.21
N ALA A 62 -18.86 -4.14 -2.08
CA ALA A 62 -19.83 -3.07 -1.81
C ALA A 62 -19.53 -1.82 -2.66
N ALA A 63 -18.25 -1.46 -2.79
CA ALA A 63 -17.81 -0.36 -3.64
C ALA A 63 -16.42 -0.63 -4.22
N ALA A 64 -16.15 -0.04 -5.38
CA ALA A 64 -14.84 -0.04 -6.02
C ALA A 64 -14.48 1.40 -6.40
N ARG A 65 -13.38 1.92 -5.84
CA ARG A 65 -12.92 3.28 -6.06
C ARG A 65 -11.53 3.25 -6.68
N ASP A 66 -11.40 3.82 -7.88
CA ASP A 66 -10.09 4.05 -8.47
C ASP A 66 -9.36 5.14 -7.68
N THR A 67 -8.15 4.83 -7.21
CA THR A 67 -7.31 5.77 -6.45
C THR A 67 -6.62 6.80 -7.35
N GLY A 68 -6.74 6.64 -8.68
CA GLY A 68 -6.03 7.45 -9.67
C GLY A 68 -4.53 7.16 -9.73
N ARG A 69 -4.04 6.21 -8.91
CA ARG A 69 -2.63 5.77 -8.91
C ARG A 69 -2.44 4.62 -9.89
N ARG A 70 -1.28 4.63 -10.54
CA ARG A 70 -0.85 3.61 -11.52
C ARG A 70 0.54 3.10 -11.17
N ILE A 71 0.81 1.84 -11.47
CA ILE A 71 2.15 1.22 -11.34
C ILE A 71 2.60 0.78 -12.73
N GLY A 72 3.77 1.27 -13.16
CA GLY A 72 4.17 1.26 -14.56
C GLY A 72 3.30 2.24 -15.37
N GLU A 73 3.83 2.80 -16.46
CA GLU A 73 3.18 3.92 -17.18
C GLU A 73 1.70 3.68 -17.54
N THR A 74 1.22 2.42 -17.64
CA THR A 74 -0.22 2.10 -17.72
C THR A 74 -0.59 0.66 -17.31
N LEU A 75 0.28 -0.09 -16.62
CA LEU A 75 0.15 -1.55 -16.54
C LEU A 75 -0.82 -2.03 -15.45
N TYR A 76 -0.88 -1.34 -14.30
CA TYR A 76 -1.74 -1.72 -13.18
C TYR A 76 -2.45 -0.52 -12.56
N PHE A 77 -3.73 -0.70 -12.27
CA PHE A 77 -4.60 0.24 -11.58
C PHE A 77 -4.62 -0.10 -10.10
N ILE A 78 -4.40 0.89 -9.23
CA ILE A 78 -4.61 0.70 -7.78
C ILE A 78 -6.05 1.09 -7.48
N VAL A 79 -6.85 0.10 -7.08
CA VAL A 79 -8.27 0.27 -6.77
C VAL A 79 -8.49 -0.10 -5.31
N ASP A 80 -9.24 0.74 -4.62
CA ASP A 80 -9.73 0.46 -3.27
C ASP A 80 -11.08 -0.25 -3.39
N LEU A 81 -11.16 -1.46 -2.86
CA LEU A 81 -12.38 -2.27 -2.83
C LEU A 81 -12.92 -2.30 -1.41
N ASP A 82 -14.15 -1.84 -1.22
CA ASP A 82 -14.88 -2.05 0.03
C ASP A 82 -15.50 -3.44 -0.03
N LEU A 83 -15.02 -4.33 0.82
CA LEU A 83 -15.38 -5.75 0.83
C LEU A 83 -16.23 -6.08 2.06
N GLU A 84 -17.34 -6.78 1.83
CA GLU A 84 -18.15 -7.41 2.85
C GLU A 84 -17.95 -8.92 2.77
N VAL A 85 -17.13 -9.45 3.68
CA VAL A 85 -16.81 -10.88 3.76
C VAL A 85 -17.93 -11.61 4.48
N ALA A 86 -18.45 -12.67 3.86
CA ALA A 86 -19.47 -13.51 4.46
C ALA A 86 -18.91 -14.26 5.67
N ALA A 87 -19.74 -14.41 6.71
CA ALA A 87 -19.41 -15.27 7.83
C ALA A 87 -19.27 -16.71 7.35
N THR A 88 -18.25 -17.41 7.85
CA THR A 88 -18.08 -18.84 7.69
C THR A 88 -18.14 -19.52 9.06
N HIS A 89 -18.08 -20.85 9.10
CA HIS A 89 -17.98 -21.58 10.37
C HIS A 89 -16.71 -21.24 11.17
N ALA A 90 -15.67 -20.70 10.52
CA ALA A 90 -14.38 -20.39 11.13
C ALA A 90 -14.09 -18.89 11.28
N THR A 91 -14.83 -18.03 10.57
CA THR A 91 -14.58 -16.57 10.55
C THR A 91 -15.90 -15.79 10.63
N PRO A 92 -16.03 -14.77 11.49
CA PRO A 92 -17.21 -13.91 11.52
C PRO A 92 -17.34 -13.07 10.24
N ALA A 93 -18.51 -12.49 10.00
CA ALA A 93 -18.69 -11.50 8.95
C ALA A 93 -17.83 -10.26 9.23
N LEU A 94 -17.23 -9.69 8.17
CA LEU A 94 -16.28 -8.59 8.30
C LEU A 94 -16.41 -7.62 7.13
N ALA A 95 -16.40 -6.32 7.40
CA ALA A 95 -16.32 -5.27 6.40
C ALA A 95 -14.93 -4.62 6.43
N ARG A 96 -14.24 -4.54 5.27
CA ARG A 96 -12.91 -3.93 5.19
C ARG A 96 -12.61 -3.38 3.80
N THR A 97 -11.89 -2.26 3.76
CA THR A 97 -11.33 -1.72 2.52
C THR A 97 -10.00 -2.37 2.21
N LEU A 98 -9.84 -2.85 0.98
CA LEU A 98 -8.63 -3.49 0.47
C LEU A 98 -8.12 -2.76 -0.78
N SER A 99 -6.89 -2.28 -0.73
CA SER A 99 -6.21 -1.75 -1.92
C SER A 99 -5.58 -2.89 -2.72
N VAL A 100 -6.03 -3.07 -3.96
CA VAL A 100 -5.53 -4.11 -4.87
C VAL A 100 -4.96 -3.52 -6.14
N GLN A 101 -3.92 -4.17 -6.65
CA GLN A 101 -3.37 -3.89 -7.97
C GLN A 101 -4.11 -4.75 -8.98
N LEU A 102 -4.85 -4.13 -9.88
CA LEU A 102 -5.63 -4.79 -10.91
C LEU A 102 -5.09 -4.46 -12.28
N SER A 103 -4.95 -5.49 -13.12
CA SER A 103 -4.77 -5.28 -14.56
C SER A 103 -6.06 -4.70 -15.14
N PRO A 104 -5.98 -3.78 -16.13
CA PRO A 104 -7.18 -3.22 -16.77
C PRO A 104 -8.14 -4.29 -17.31
N MET A 105 -7.64 -5.45 -17.75
CA MET A 105 -8.49 -6.54 -18.25
C MET A 105 -9.34 -7.20 -17.16
N ARG A 106 -8.92 -7.11 -15.89
CA ARG A 106 -9.61 -7.73 -14.75
C ARG A 106 -10.46 -6.74 -13.97
N LEU A 107 -10.41 -5.45 -14.29
CA LEU A 107 -11.10 -4.41 -13.53
C LEU A 107 -12.62 -4.65 -13.45
N ALA A 108 -13.21 -5.17 -14.52
CA ALA A 108 -14.64 -5.49 -14.59
C ALA A 108 -15.07 -6.62 -13.63
N ASP A 109 -14.16 -7.54 -13.28
CA ASP A 109 -14.45 -8.66 -12.38
C ASP A 109 -14.60 -8.19 -10.92
N PHE A 110 -14.05 -7.02 -10.59
CA PHE A 110 -14.01 -6.43 -9.25
C PHE A 110 -14.90 -5.19 -9.13
N SER A 111 -15.89 -5.04 -10.00
CA SER A 111 -16.88 -3.96 -9.89
C SER A 111 -17.77 -4.13 -8.65
N ALA A 112 -18.35 -3.03 -8.17
CA ALA A 112 -19.37 -3.08 -7.13
C ALA A 112 -20.52 -4.05 -7.51
N GLY A 113 -21.07 -4.74 -6.50
CA GLY A 113 -22.10 -5.76 -6.66
C GLY A 113 -21.61 -7.16 -7.02
N LYS A 114 -20.30 -7.36 -7.24
CA LYS A 114 -19.73 -8.68 -7.55
C LYS A 114 -19.37 -9.45 -6.29
N THR A 115 -19.43 -10.78 -6.38
CA THR A 115 -18.91 -11.67 -5.34
C THR A 115 -17.60 -12.26 -5.80
N ILE A 116 -16.55 -12.08 -5.01
CA ILE A 116 -15.19 -12.52 -5.30
C ILE A 116 -14.72 -13.53 -4.25
N ARG A 117 -13.74 -14.36 -4.64
CA ARG A 117 -13.08 -15.29 -3.70
C ARG A 117 -11.97 -14.57 -2.98
N VAL A 118 -11.92 -14.76 -1.67
CA VAL A 118 -10.93 -14.15 -0.79
C VAL A 118 -10.36 -15.20 0.17
N ARG A 119 -9.20 -14.87 0.71
CA ARG A 119 -8.52 -15.61 1.77
C ARG A 119 -8.50 -14.73 3.00
N VAL A 120 -8.88 -15.30 4.15
CA VAL A 120 -8.99 -14.56 5.41
C VAL A 120 -8.10 -15.24 6.45
N ASP A 121 -7.31 -14.44 7.16
CA ASP A 121 -6.64 -14.90 8.37
C ASP A 121 -7.64 -14.82 9.55
N PRO A 122 -7.98 -15.95 10.19
CA PRO A 122 -8.91 -15.94 11.32
C PRO A 122 -8.36 -15.24 12.58
N SER A 123 -7.04 -15.07 12.69
CA SER A 123 -6.39 -14.45 13.84
C SER A 123 -6.28 -12.93 13.71
N THR A 124 -5.86 -12.43 12.55
CA THR A 124 -5.67 -10.99 12.31
C THR A 124 -6.83 -10.33 11.56
N HIS A 125 -7.76 -11.13 11.01
CA HIS A 125 -8.83 -10.65 10.14
C HIS A 125 -8.33 -9.90 8.90
N ASP A 126 -7.09 -10.20 8.48
CA ASP A 126 -6.54 -9.72 7.22
C ASP A 126 -7.13 -10.50 6.04
N ILE A 127 -7.34 -9.78 4.93
CA ILE A 127 -8.02 -10.30 3.75
C ILE A 127 -7.09 -10.16 2.55
N ALA A 128 -6.97 -11.23 1.76
CA ALA A 128 -6.32 -11.21 0.46
C ALA A 128 -7.29 -11.71 -0.62
N VAL A 129 -7.22 -11.13 -1.82
CA VAL A 129 -7.97 -11.66 -2.96
C VAL A 129 -7.31 -12.95 -3.44
N ASP A 130 -8.13 -14.01 -3.56
CA ASP A 130 -7.71 -15.28 -4.14
C ASP A 130 -7.68 -15.14 -5.67
N GLN A 131 -6.59 -14.58 -6.18
CA GLN A 131 -6.36 -14.47 -7.61
C GLN A 131 -5.67 -15.74 -8.10
N ALA A 132 -6.34 -16.49 -8.97
CA ALA A 132 -5.66 -17.47 -9.82
C ALA A 132 -4.62 -16.73 -10.66
N THR A 133 -3.36 -16.82 -10.26
CA THR A 133 -2.23 -16.31 -11.05
C THR A 133 -1.99 -17.36 -12.12
N ARG A 134 -2.50 -17.13 -13.33
CA ARG A 134 -2.20 -17.96 -14.49
C ARG A 134 -1.73 -17.08 -15.62
#